data_AF-A0A9D7A5U0-F1
#
_entry.id   AF-A0A9D7A5U0-F1
#
_cell.length_a   1.000
_cell.length_b   1.000
_cell.length_c   1.000
_cell.angle_alpha   90.00
_cell.angle_beta   90.00
_cell.angle_gamma   90.00
#
_symmetry.space_group_name_H-M   'P 1'
#
loop_
_entity.id
_entity.type
_entity.pdbx_description
1 polymer ?
#
loop_
_entity_poly.entity_id
_entity_poly.type
_entity_poly.pdbx_seq_one_letter_code
_entity_poly.pdbx_strand_id
1 'polypeptide(L)'
;MNLQQMKQLAALAETLNFRRAAERLHMAQPPLSVSIRRLEEELGTDLVARERSGVRLTAAGEAVLAHARQVVFHCEQVRRAAASAIGGTSGRLRIAFVGSAAYSLFPRVLPVFRQRFPNVELELREGTTTQMLRQVERGDVDLALVRYPVIEATTAQLRPVEHDLLVAALPPGSALALKRRLRLGDLAGEPFVAYSATAAMNLRTQVVTACQAAGFTPRIVQEAVQVQTVLSLVGSGVGVALVPSLSRMQAPAGMEFRKLADTDKRLQTALAVATHPQYEPAAALRFREVLAHMGGAPTSRSETEREREDAAQAFAHVGRAAKASNTAATPARSGARAKASINS
;
A
#
# COMPACT_ATOMS: atom_id res chain seq x y z
N MET A 1 -3.22 -25.58 -19.57
CA MET A 1 -2.93 -24.72 -18.42
C MET A 1 -3.80 -23.50 -18.57
N ASN A 2 -4.51 -23.08 -17.53
CA ASN A 2 -5.41 -21.94 -17.62
C ASN A 2 -5.39 -21.06 -16.35
N LEU A 3 -6.02 -19.88 -16.44
CA LEU A 3 -6.08 -18.90 -15.35
C LEU A 3 -6.73 -19.47 -14.09
N GLN A 4 -7.74 -20.34 -14.22
CA GLN A 4 -8.44 -20.92 -13.07
C GLN A 4 -7.49 -21.82 -12.26
N GLN A 5 -6.66 -22.61 -12.94
CA GLN A 5 -5.63 -23.44 -12.30
C GLN A 5 -4.58 -22.57 -11.57
N MET A 6 -4.17 -21.44 -12.15
CA MET A 6 -3.26 -20.49 -11.48
C MET A 6 -3.89 -19.92 -10.20
N LYS A 7 -5.18 -19.51 -10.25
CA LYS A 7 -5.92 -19.01 -9.08
C LYS A 7 -6.04 -20.09 -7.99
N GLN A 8 -6.29 -21.33 -8.39
CA GLN A 8 -6.41 -22.48 -7.49
C GLN A 8 -5.09 -22.82 -6.80
N LEU A 9 -3.98 -22.82 -7.53
CA LEU A 9 -2.65 -23.04 -6.95
C LEU A 9 -2.31 -21.92 -5.95
N ALA A 10 -2.56 -20.65 -6.32
CA ALA A 10 -2.32 -19.51 -5.43
C ALA A 10 -3.14 -19.61 -4.14
N ALA A 11 -4.43 -19.97 -4.22
CA ALA A 11 -5.28 -20.16 -3.05
C ALA A 11 -4.80 -21.32 -2.16
N LEU A 12 -4.39 -22.45 -2.75
CA LEU A 12 -3.84 -23.59 -2.02
C LEU A 12 -2.53 -23.27 -1.32
N ALA A 13 -1.64 -22.53 -1.99
CA ALA A 13 -0.38 -22.08 -1.41
C ALA A 13 -0.57 -21.16 -0.19
N GLU A 14 -1.67 -20.41 -0.13
CA GLU A 14 -1.97 -19.53 0.99
C GLU A 14 -2.59 -20.24 2.18
N THR A 15 -3.35 -21.32 1.97
CA THR A 15 -4.01 -22.06 3.05
C THR A 15 -3.25 -23.29 3.51
N LEU A 16 -2.34 -23.81 2.67
CA LEU A 16 -1.67 -25.10 2.83
C LEU A 16 -2.65 -26.22 3.22
N ASN A 17 -3.88 -26.12 2.71
CA ASN A 17 -4.97 -27.02 3.06
C ASN A 17 -6.03 -26.98 1.95
N PHE A 18 -6.26 -28.12 1.30
CA PHE A 18 -7.21 -28.24 0.18
C PHE A 18 -8.64 -27.89 0.57
N ARG A 19 -9.10 -28.25 1.78
CA ARG A 19 -10.45 -27.93 2.23
C ARG A 19 -10.61 -26.42 2.40
N ARG A 20 -9.69 -25.77 3.14
CA ARG A 20 -9.72 -24.31 3.34
C ARG A 20 -9.56 -23.53 2.03
N ALA A 21 -8.73 -24.04 1.11
CA ALA A 21 -8.58 -23.43 -0.21
C ALA A 21 -9.88 -23.49 -1.02
N ALA A 22 -10.55 -24.66 -1.01
CA ALA A 22 -11.82 -24.84 -1.70
C ALA A 22 -12.93 -23.96 -1.10
N GLU A 23 -13.02 -23.89 0.23
CA GLU A 23 -13.93 -22.99 0.95
C GLU A 23 -13.71 -21.53 0.54
N ARG A 24 -12.44 -21.07 0.49
CA ARG A 24 -12.08 -19.71 0.05
C ARG A 24 -12.41 -19.43 -1.42
N LEU A 25 -12.38 -20.46 -2.26
CA LEU A 25 -12.72 -20.38 -3.68
C LEU A 25 -14.22 -20.62 -3.94
N HIS A 26 -15.03 -20.77 -2.88
CA HIS A 26 -16.46 -21.09 -2.96
C HIS A 26 -16.74 -22.34 -3.82
N MET A 27 -15.94 -23.39 -3.65
CA MET A 27 -16.08 -24.66 -4.38
C MET A 27 -15.90 -25.88 -3.46
N ALA A 28 -16.29 -27.06 -3.95
CA ALA A 28 -16.01 -28.31 -3.27
C ALA A 28 -14.54 -28.71 -3.38
N GLN A 29 -14.03 -29.46 -2.41
CA GLN A 29 -12.64 -29.90 -2.38
C GLN A 29 -12.24 -30.90 -3.51
N PRO A 30 -13.06 -31.88 -3.91
CA PRO A 30 -12.68 -32.83 -4.96
C PRO A 30 -12.29 -32.17 -6.30
N PRO A 31 -13.06 -31.20 -6.85
CA PRO A 31 -12.66 -30.53 -8.09
C PRO A 31 -11.39 -29.69 -7.97
N LEU A 32 -11.08 -29.15 -6.78
CA LEU A 32 -9.81 -28.46 -6.56
C LEU A 32 -8.64 -29.44 -6.67
N SER A 33 -8.73 -30.60 -6.03
CA SER A 33 -7.66 -31.62 -6.07
C SER A 33 -7.43 -32.16 -7.47
N VAL A 34 -8.51 -32.41 -8.23
CA VAL A 34 -8.40 -32.83 -9.64
C VAL A 34 -7.75 -31.75 -10.49
N SER A 35 -8.12 -30.49 -10.29
CA SER A 35 -7.56 -29.39 -11.08
C SER A 35 -6.06 -29.18 -10.83
N ILE A 36 -5.62 -29.29 -9.57
CA ILE A 36 -4.19 -29.23 -9.21
C ILE A 36 -3.44 -30.43 -9.80
N ARG A 37 -3.96 -31.65 -9.68
CA ARG A 37 -3.32 -32.83 -10.30
C ARG A 37 -3.17 -32.69 -11.81
N ARG A 38 -4.20 -32.20 -12.51
CA ARG A 38 -4.11 -31.93 -13.95
C ARG A 38 -3.05 -30.87 -14.29
N LEU A 39 -2.88 -29.87 -13.43
CA LEU A 39 -1.81 -28.90 -13.59
C LEU A 39 -0.43 -29.54 -13.40
N GLU A 40 -0.27 -30.41 -12.39
CA GLU A 40 0.96 -31.19 -12.14
C GLU A 40 1.29 -32.11 -13.33
N GLU A 41 0.29 -32.84 -13.85
CA GLU A 41 0.41 -33.70 -15.03
C GLU A 41 0.83 -32.92 -16.27
N GLU A 42 0.22 -31.77 -16.53
CA GLU A 42 0.55 -30.93 -17.69
C GLU A 42 1.95 -30.33 -17.61
N LEU A 43 2.41 -29.97 -16.40
CA LEU A 43 3.75 -29.44 -16.17
C LEU A 43 4.82 -30.54 -16.00
N GLY A 44 4.40 -31.81 -15.92
CA GLY A 44 5.29 -32.96 -15.74
C GLY A 44 6.00 -33.01 -14.38
N THR A 45 5.52 -32.27 -13.38
CA THR A 45 6.13 -32.24 -12.04
C THR A 45 5.08 -31.99 -10.96
N ASP A 46 5.28 -32.62 -9.79
CA ASP A 46 4.48 -32.32 -8.61
C ASP A 46 4.79 -30.90 -8.13
N LEU A 47 3.74 -30.11 -7.95
CA LEU A 47 3.82 -28.76 -7.37
C LEU A 47 3.58 -28.82 -5.86
N VAL A 48 2.92 -29.87 -5.40
CA VAL A 48 2.44 -29.99 -4.03
C VAL A 48 2.76 -31.37 -3.47
N ALA A 49 3.50 -31.40 -2.36
CA ALA A 49 3.70 -32.61 -1.57
C ALA A 49 2.55 -32.77 -0.55
N ARG A 50 1.94 -33.96 -0.57
CA ARG A 50 0.84 -34.35 0.33
C ARG A 50 1.44 -35.21 1.45
N GLU A 51 1.57 -34.65 2.65
CA GLU A 51 2.17 -35.32 3.81
C GLU A 51 1.13 -35.56 4.91
N ARG A 52 1.46 -36.42 5.88
CA ARG A 52 0.61 -36.69 7.05
C ARG A 52 0.36 -35.42 7.89
N SER A 53 1.30 -34.49 7.88
CA SER A 53 1.25 -33.19 8.56
C SER A 53 0.46 -32.12 7.80
N GLY A 54 0.10 -32.36 6.54
CA GLY A 54 -0.63 -31.41 5.70
C GLY A 54 -0.07 -31.28 4.31
N VAL A 55 -0.24 -30.10 3.73
CA VAL A 55 0.16 -29.79 2.35
C VAL A 55 1.36 -28.88 2.37
N ARG A 56 2.39 -29.18 1.58
CA ARG A 56 3.52 -28.26 1.34
C ARG A 56 3.77 -28.07 -0.16
N LEU A 57 4.37 -26.94 -0.52
CA LEU A 57 4.84 -26.74 -1.89
C LEU A 57 6.15 -27.50 -2.11
N THR A 58 6.33 -28.02 -3.32
CA THR A 58 7.65 -28.50 -3.79
C THR A 58 8.48 -27.29 -4.26
N ALA A 59 9.77 -27.50 -4.55
CA ALA A 59 10.59 -26.45 -5.17
C ALA A 59 10.01 -25.98 -6.52
N ALA A 60 9.48 -26.91 -7.33
CA ALA A 60 8.76 -26.60 -8.54
C ALA A 60 7.46 -25.82 -8.25
N GLY A 61 6.73 -26.21 -7.20
CA GLY A 61 5.55 -25.49 -6.72
C GLY A 61 5.82 -24.05 -6.33
N GLU A 62 6.91 -23.78 -5.62
CA GLU A 62 7.32 -22.42 -5.26
C GLU A 62 7.68 -21.58 -6.49
N ALA A 63 8.44 -22.14 -7.43
CA ALA A 63 8.81 -21.48 -8.67
C ALA A 63 7.57 -21.16 -9.54
N VAL A 64 6.69 -22.14 -9.74
CA VAL A 64 5.45 -21.96 -10.51
C VAL A 64 4.50 -20.99 -9.81
N LEU A 65 4.42 -21.01 -8.47
CA LEU A 65 3.55 -20.09 -7.72
C LEU A 65 3.91 -18.63 -7.95
N ALA A 66 5.20 -18.29 -8.04
CA ALA A 66 5.63 -16.92 -8.33
C ALA A 66 5.06 -16.44 -9.68
N HIS A 67 5.15 -17.28 -10.71
CA HIS A 67 4.59 -16.99 -12.04
C HIS A 67 3.06 -17.05 -12.07
N ALA A 68 2.44 -18.00 -11.36
CA ALA A 68 0.99 -18.11 -11.27
C ALA A 68 0.38 -16.83 -10.68
N ARG A 69 1.00 -16.26 -9.63
CA ARG A 69 0.61 -14.97 -9.06
C ARG A 69 0.72 -13.84 -10.09
N GLN A 70 1.80 -13.80 -10.87
CA GLN A 70 1.98 -12.80 -11.93
C GLN A 70 0.91 -12.93 -13.03
N VAL A 71 0.59 -14.15 -13.49
CA VAL A 71 -0.46 -14.38 -14.49
C VAL A 71 -1.82 -13.92 -13.98
N VAL A 72 -2.17 -14.27 -12.74
CA VAL A 72 -3.42 -13.82 -12.11
C VAL A 72 -3.46 -12.31 -12.00
N PHE A 73 -2.37 -11.71 -11.53
CA PHE A 73 -2.21 -10.26 -11.44
C PHE A 73 -2.42 -9.57 -12.80
N HIS A 74 -1.67 -9.97 -13.83
CA HIS A 74 -1.76 -9.36 -15.16
C HIS A 74 -3.14 -9.52 -15.79
N CYS A 75 -3.83 -10.65 -15.57
CA CYS A 75 -5.21 -10.80 -16.03
C CYS A 75 -6.16 -9.81 -15.36
N GLU A 76 -6.02 -9.60 -14.05
CA GLU A 76 -6.76 -8.55 -13.35
C GLU A 76 -6.39 -7.15 -13.88
N GLN A 77 -5.12 -6.92 -14.25
CA GLN A 77 -4.72 -5.64 -14.85
C GLN A 77 -5.33 -5.41 -16.23
N VAL A 78 -5.47 -6.45 -17.05
CA VAL A 78 -6.18 -6.33 -18.35
C VAL A 78 -7.62 -5.88 -18.12
N ARG A 79 -8.32 -6.49 -17.14
CA ARG A 79 -9.68 -6.08 -16.77
C ARG A 79 -9.73 -4.65 -16.27
N ARG A 80 -8.78 -4.26 -15.42
CA ARG A 80 -8.69 -2.89 -14.87
C ARG A 80 -8.34 -1.86 -15.94
N ALA A 81 -7.46 -2.19 -16.89
CA ALA A 81 -7.09 -1.32 -17.99
C ALA A 81 -8.29 -1.04 -18.90
N ALA A 82 -9.10 -2.07 -19.20
CA ALA A 82 -10.35 -1.90 -19.93
C ALA A 82 -11.33 -0.98 -19.17
N ALA A 83 -11.44 -1.12 -17.84
CA ALA A 83 -12.29 -0.24 -17.02
C ALA A 83 -11.74 1.18 -16.85
N SER A 84 -10.41 1.34 -16.85
CA SER A 84 -9.70 2.60 -16.56
C SER A 84 -9.38 3.42 -17.82
N ALA A 85 -9.75 2.96 -19.01
CA ALA A 85 -9.55 3.66 -20.28
C ALA A 85 -10.17 5.09 -20.30
N ILE A 86 -11.01 5.42 -19.31
CA ILE A 86 -11.58 6.75 -19.05
C ILE A 86 -10.69 7.55 -18.06
N GLY A 87 -9.38 7.64 -18.33
CA GLY A 87 -8.48 8.63 -17.73
C GLY A 87 -8.34 8.66 -16.19
N GLY A 88 -8.77 7.61 -15.48
CA GLY A 88 -8.80 7.55 -14.02
C GLY A 88 -9.85 8.45 -13.37
N THR A 89 -10.86 8.93 -14.12
CA THR A 89 -11.94 9.79 -13.60
C THR A 89 -13.17 9.01 -13.14
N SER A 90 -13.21 7.70 -13.40
CA SER A 90 -14.27 6.78 -12.97
C SER A 90 -13.69 5.38 -12.69
N GLY A 91 -14.46 4.53 -12.01
CA GLY A 91 -14.05 3.17 -11.66
C GLY A 91 -13.89 3.01 -10.15
N ARG A 92 -12.97 2.15 -9.71
CA ARG A 92 -12.74 1.85 -8.30
C ARG A 92 -11.27 1.99 -7.94
N LEU A 93 -10.98 2.60 -6.79
CA LEU A 93 -9.66 2.72 -6.20
C LEU A 93 -9.64 2.03 -4.83
N ARG A 94 -8.88 0.93 -4.72
CA ARG A 94 -8.68 0.22 -3.45
C ARG A 94 -7.47 0.75 -2.71
N ILE A 95 -7.69 1.27 -1.52
CA ILE A 95 -6.66 1.82 -0.65
C ILE A 95 -6.62 1.01 0.63
N ALA A 96 -5.51 0.32 0.87
CA ALA A 96 -5.22 -0.18 2.20
C ALA A 96 -4.57 0.94 3.05
N PHE A 97 -4.83 0.99 4.35
CA PHE A 97 -4.21 2.01 5.21
C PHE A 97 -3.91 1.52 6.64
N VAL A 98 -2.84 2.04 7.23
CA VAL A 98 -2.64 1.97 8.69
C VAL A 98 -3.56 2.96 9.39
N GLY A 99 -4.03 2.63 10.59
CA GLY A 99 -4.95 3.50 11.36
C GLY A 99 -4.49 4.95 11.53
N SER A 100 -3.19 5.25 11.49
CA SER A 100 -2.72 6.64 11.54
C SER A 100 -3.13 7.50 10.34
N ALA A 101 -3.22 6.91 9.15
CA ALA A 101 -3.72 7.62 7.98
C ALA A 101 -5.18 8.05 8.12
N ALA A 102 -5.98 7.32 8.92
CA ALA A 102 -7.40 7.61 9.11
C ALA A 102 -7.65 8.94 9.83
N TYR A 103 -6.79 9.31 10.78
CA TYR A 103 -6.93 10.55 11.54
C TYR A 103 -6.00 11.68 11.06
N SER A 104 -4.84 11.39 10.46
CA SER A 104 -3.92 12.44 10.01
C SER A 104 -4.11 12.86 8.56
N LEU A 105 -4.27 11.88 7.67
CA LEU A 105 -4.19 12.12 6.23
C LEU A 105 -5.57 12.18 5.58
N PHE A 106 -6.42 11.18 5.83
CA PHE A 106 -7.74 11.03 5.21
C PHE A 106 -8.68 12.23 5.39
N PRO A 107 -8.77 12.88 6.57
CA PRO A 107 -9.61 14.06 6.74
C PRO A 107 -9.21 15.21 5.81
N ARG A 108 -7.96 15.24 5.34
CA ARG A 108 -7.42 16.24 4.42
C ARG A 108 -7.54 15.79 2.96
N VAL A 109 -7.20 14.53 2.64
CA VAL A 109 -7.15 14.05 1.23
C VAL A 109 -8.50 13.65 0.67
N LEU A 110 -9.32 12.93 1.44
CA LEU A 110 -10.53 12.30 0.89
C LEU A 110 -11.56 13.32 0.39
N PRO A 111 -11.83 14.45 1.09
CA PRO A 111 -12.78 15.45 0.59
C PRO A 111 -12.35 16.02 -0.77
N VAL A 112 -11.07 16.39 -0.90
CA VAL A 112 -10.51 16.95 -2.14
C VAL A 112 -10.55 15.92 -3.27
N PHE A 113 -10.17 14.68 -2.98
CA PHE A 113 -10.19 13.61 -3.97
C PHE A 113 -11.61 13.31 -4.47
N ARG A 114 -12.58 13.18 -3.56
CA ARG A 114 -13.99 12.94 -3.91
C ARG A 114 -14.62 14.08 -4.70
N GLN A 115 -14.24 15.33 -4.40
CA GLN A 115 -14.70 16.49 -5.15
C GLN A 115 -14.14 16.48 -6.59
N ARG A 116 -12.87 16.14 -6.75
CA ARG A 116 -12.19 16.17 -8.06
C ARG A 116 -12.51 14.95 -8.93
N PHE A 117 -12.79 13.79 -8.31
CA PHE A 117 -13.05 12.52 -8.99
C PHE A 117 -14.31 11.83 -8.43
N PRO A 118 -15.50 12.43 -8.59
CA PRO A 118 -16.74 11.94 -7.96
C PRO A 118 -17.21 10.58 -8.45
N ASN A 119 -16.78 10.15 -9.64
CA ASN A 119 -17.16 8.86 -10.23
C ASN A 119 -16.16 7.73 -9.87
N VAL A 120 -15.15 8.01 -9.04
CA VAL A 120 -14.23 6.99 -8.51
C VAL A 120 -14.78 6.49 -7.18
N GLU A 121 -15.18 5.23 -7.16
CA GLU A 121 -15.55 4.51 -5.94
C GLU A 121 -14.27 4.24 -5.12
N LEU A 122 -14.27 4.69 -3.86
CA LEU A 122 -13.18 4.42 -2.93
C LEU A 122 -13.50 3.18 -2.11
N GLU A 123 -12.62 2.19 -2.18
CA GLU A 123 -12.68 1.00 -1.32
C GLU A 123 -11.52 1.07 -0.31
N LEU A 124 -11.85 1.42 0.93
CA LEU A 124 -10.86 1.65 1.99
C LEU A 124 -10.80 0.43 2.92
N ARG A 125 -9.61 -0.10 3.19
CA ARG A 125 -9.41 -1.24 4.09
C ARG A 125 -8.29 -0.95 5.10
N GLU A 126 -8.61 -0.99 6.38
CA GLU A 126 -7.59 -0.85 7.43
C GLU A 126 -6.81 -2.16 7.60
N GLY A 127 -5.50 -2.07 7.85
CA GLY A 127 -4.66 -3.23 8.10
C GLY A 127 -3.28 -2.89 8.66
N THR A 128 -2.44 -3.92 8.82
CA THR A 128 -1.04 -3.74 9.24
C THR A 128 -0.13 -3.53 8.04
N THR A 129 0.99 -2.82 8.21
CA THR A 129 1.99 -2.61 7.13
C THR A 129 2.40 -3.92 6.47
N THR A 130 2.72 -4.93 7.26
CA THR A 130 3.08 -6.28 6.79
C THR A 130 2.00 -6.92 5.91
N GLN A 131 0.72 -6.82 6.31
CA GLN A 131 -0.39 -7.37 5.51
C GLN A 131 -0.60 -6.59 4.22
N MET A 132 -0.54 -5.27 4.29
CA MET A 132 -0.80 -4.40 3.16
C MET A 132 0.28 -4.46 2.08
N LEU A 133 1.56 -4.58 2.47
CA LEU A 133 2.65 -4.77 1.50
C LEU A 133 2.41 -6.03 0.67
N ARG A 134 2.02 -7.14 1.30
CA ARG A 134 1.64 -8.36 0.56
C ARG A 134 0.43 -8.16 -0.35
N GLN A 135 -0.57 -7.39 0.08
CA GLN A 135 -1.75 -7.07 -0.74
C GLN A 135 -1.37 -6.23 -1.97
N VAL A 136 -0.44 -5.28 -1.83
CA VAL A 136 0.10 -4.49 -2.94
C VAL A 136 0.85 -5.40 -3.93
N GLU A 137 1.71 -6.28 -3.44
CA GLU A 137 2.49 -7.21 -4.27
C GLU A 137 1.62 -8.21 -5.03
N ARG A 138 0.48 -8.63 -4.44
CA ARG A 138 -0.51 -9.48 -5.09
C ARG A 138 -1.47 -8.71 -6.01
N GLY A 139 -1.45 -7.39 -5.95
CA GLY A 139 -2.39 -6.51 -6.62
C GLY A 139 -3.82 -6.56 -6.06
N ASP A 140 -4.00 -7.07 -4.84
CA ASP A 140 -5.30 -7.10 -4.16
C ASP A 140 -5.82 -5.68 -3.88
N VAL A 141 -4.90 -4.75 -3.64
CA VAL A 141 -5.14 -3.30 -3.50
C VAL A 141 -4.32 -2.52 -4.51
N ASP A 142 -4.78 -1.31 -4.84
CA ASP A 142 -4.16 -0.48 -5.86
C ASP A 142 -3.03 0.40 -5.28
N LEU A 143 -3.17 0.81 -4.01
CA LEU A 143 -2.10 1.41 -3.21
C LEU A 143 -2.32 1.13 -1.72
N ALA A 144 -1.26 1.23 -0.92
CA ALA A 144 -1.35 1.19 0.53
C ALA A 144 -0.67 2.39 1.20
N LEU A 145 -1.26 2.88 2.29
CA LEU A 145 -0.66 3.88 3.17
C LEU A 145 -0.06 3.17 4.38
N VAL A 146 1.27 3.08 4.42
CA VAL A 146 2.02 2.27 5.39
C VAL A 146 2.88 3.14 6.30
N ARG A 147 3.35 2.56 7.42
CA ARG A 147 4.39 3.22 8.24
C ARG A 147 5.76 3.04 7.61
N TYR A 148 6.49 4.15 7.54
CA TYR A 148 7.86 4.23 7.08
C TYR A 148 8.79 4.69 8.22
N PRO A 149 10.02 4.16 8.34
CA PRO A 149 10.66 3.18 7.45
C PRO A 149 10.03 1.79 7.55
N VAL A 150 9.98 1.10 6.41
CA VAL A 150 9.63 -0.33 6.35
C VAL A 150 10.92 -1.12 6.56
N ILE A 151 10.92 -2.03 7.54
CA ILE A 151 12.08 -2.88 7.84
C ILE A 151 12.02 -4.23 7.11
N GLU A 152 10.83 -4.60 6.64
CA GLU A 152 10.57 -5.86 5.95
C GLU A 152 11.00 -5.76 4.48
N ALA A 153 11.55 -6.84 3.93
CA ALA A 153 11.83 -6.91 2.50
C ALA A 153 10.50 -6.85 1.72
N THR A 154 10.43 -5.95 0.74
CA THR A 154 9.25 -5.80 -0.12
C THR A 154 9.67 -5.39 -1.53
N THR A 155 8.90 -5.81 -2.51
CA THR A 155 9.02 -5.38 -3.91
C THR A 155 8.17 -4.15 -4.23
N ALA A 156 7.33 -3.70 -3.30
CA ALA A 156 6.53 -2.51 -3.45
C ALA A 156 7.42 -1.25 -3.54
N GLN A 157 7.04 -0.31 -4.40
CA GLN A 157 7.66 1.01 -4.42
C GLN A 157 7.11 1.83 -3.27
N LEU A 158 8.01 2.35 -2.42
CA LEU A 158 7.66 3.13 -1.24
C LEU A 158 8.01 4.61 -1.45
N ARG A 159 7.01 5.50 -1.34
CA ARG A 159 7.21 6.96 -1.40
C ARG A 159 6.68 7.61 -0.14
N PRO A 160 7.53 8.16 0.75
CA PRO A 160 7.08 8.97 1.89
C PRO A 160 6.22 10.16 1.43
N VAL A 161 5.11 10.41 2.14
CA VAL A 161 4.15 11.49 1.81
C VAL A 161 3.77 12.36 3.01
N GLU A 162 3.89 11.87 4.24
CA GLU A 162 3.64 12.66 5.45
C GLU A 162 4.75 12.38 6.48
N HIS A 163 5.75 13.26 6.52
CA HIS A 163 6.85 13.16 7.47
C HIS A 163 6.37 13.52 8.87
N ASP A 164 6.87 12.77 9.85
CA ASP A 164 6.54 12.86 11.25
C ASP A 164 7.79 12.50 12.09
N LEU A 165 7.69 12.64 13.41
CA LEU A 165 8.72 12.29 14.37
C LEU A 165 8.10 11.48 15.50
N LEU A 166 8.88 10.56 16.05
CA LEU A 166 8.56 9.91 17.31
C LEU A 166 8.75 10.92 18.45
N VAL A 167 7.75 10.99 19.32
CA VAL A 167 7.73 11.80 20.54
C VAL A 167 7.45 10.92 21.74
N ALA A 168 7.87 11.37 22.92
CA ALA A 168 7.53 10.70 24.17
C ALA A 168 6.08 11.04 24.53
N ALA A 169 5.24 10.01 24.65
CA ALA A 169 3.95 10.08 25.31
C ALA A 169 4.15 9.74 26.78
N LEU A 170 3.74 10.66 27.65
CA LEU A 170 3.91 10.59 29.10
C LEU A 170 2.55 10.56 29.79
N PRO A 171 2.42 9.85 30.92
CA PRO A 171 1.21 9.88 31.72
C PRO A 171 0.95 11.30 32.28
N PRO A 172 -0.32 11.64 32.59
CA PRO A 172 -0.65 12.89 33.26
C PRO A 172 0.20 13.09 34.53
N GLY A 173 0.74 14.29 34.71
CA GLY A 173 1.54 14.63 35.89
C GLY A 173 2.97 14.06 35.92
N SER A 174 3.46 13.47 34.83
CA SER A 174 4.83 12.96 34.76
C SER A 174 5.88 14.06 35.05
N ALA A 175 6.81 13.80 35.98
CA ALA A 175 7.92 14.72 36.26
C ALA A 175 8.82 14.94 35.03
N LEU A 176 8.89 13.97 34.12
CA LEU A 176 9.62 14.08 32.86
C LEU A 176 9.01 15.15 31.93
N ALA A 177 7.70 15.43 32.06
CA ALA A 177 7.03 16.49 31.33
C ALA A 177 7.45 17.89 31.79
N LEU A 178 8.11 18.02 32.95
CA LEU A 178 8.64 19.30 33.44
C LEU A 178 10.06 19.60 32.96
N LYS A 179 10.76 18.61 32.39
CA LYS A 179 12.13 18.83 31.88
C LYS A 179 12.13 19.83 30.73
N ARG A 180 13.01 20.84 30.77
CA ARG A 180 13.17 21.82 29.68
C ARG A 180 13.57 21.17 28.36
N ARG A 181 14.46 20.17 28.41
CA ARG A 181 14.88 19.34 27.28
C ARG A 181 14.83 17.88 27.71
N LEU A 182 13.91 17.13 27.13
CA LEU A 182 13.79 15.70 27.35
C LEU A 182 14.64 14.97 26.31
N ARG A 183 15.56 14.10 26.76
CA ARG A 183 16.34 13.20 25.90
C ARG A 183 15.77 11.79 25.98
N LEU A 184 16.02 10.97 24.97
CA LEU A 184 15.56 9.59 24.94
C LEU A 184 16.13 8.78 26.13
N GLY A 185 17.40 9.00 26.47
CA GLY A 185 18.04 8.37 27.63
C GLY A 185 17.41 8.73 28.97
N ASP A 186 16.66 9.85 29.07
CA ASP A 186 15.91 10.18 30.29
C ASP A 186 14.77 9.19 30.57
N LEU A 187 14.34 8.43 29.56
CA LEU A 187 13.28 7.43 29.68
C LEU A 187 13.81 6.06 30.15
N ALA A 188 15.12 5.87 30.31
CA ALA A 188 15.73 4.57 30.54
C ALA A 188 15.22 3.82 31.79
N GLY A 189 14.80 4.56 32.82
CA GLY A 189 14.25 4.00 34.07
C GLY A 189 12.74 3.71 34.02
N GLU A 190 12.04 4.16 32.99
CA GLU A 190 10.58 4.09 32.92
C GLU A 190 10.08 2.74 32.38
N PRO A 191 8.92 2.25 32.83
CA PRO A 191 8.24 1.15 32.15
C PRO A 191 7.71 1.61 30.77
N PHE A 192 7.82 0.76 29.75
CA PHE A 192 7.39 1.06 28.39
C PHE A 192 6.11 0.30 28.02
N VAL A 193 5.16 1.03 27.42
CA VAL A 193 4.09 0.45 26.61
C VAL A 193 4.58 0.42 25.16
N ALA A 194 4.69 -0.78 24.59
CA ALA A 194 5.27 -0.98 23.27
C ALA A 194 4.24 -1.44 22.22
N TYR A 195 4.62 -1.26 20.95
CA TYR A 195 3.89 -1.86 19.84
C TYR A 195 4.12 -3.38 19.79
N SER A 196 3.08 -4.13 19.40
CA SER A 196 3.12 -5.58 19.23
C SER A 196 4.23 -6.00 18.27
N ALA A 197 5.03 -6.98 18.68
CA ALA A 197 6.10 -7.54 17.86
C ALA A 197 5.62 -8.22 16.57
N THR A 198 4.39 -8.72 16.56
CA THR A 198 3.84 -9.49 15.43
C THR A 198 2.93 -8.65 14.52
N ALA A 199 2.21 -7.67 15.08
CA ALA A 199 1.24 -6.89 14.33
C ALA A 199 1.72 -5.47 13.97
N ALA A 200 2.70 -4.91 14.70
CA ALA A 200 3.19 -3.55 14.52
C ALA A 200 4.73 -3.47 14.57
N MET A 201 5.38 -4.48 13.97
CA MET A 201 6.81 -4.71 14.04
C MET A 201 7.66 -3.51 13.60
N ASN A 202 7.27 -2.80 12.54
CA ASN A 202 8.02 -1.64 12.01
C ASN A 202 8.26 -0.56 13.09
N LEU A 203 7.19 -0.12 13.76
CA LEU A 203 7.30 0.88 14.83
C LEU A 203 8.00 0.32 16.07
N ARG A 204 7.73 -0.95 16.44
CA ARG A 204 8.40 -1.58 17.58
C ARG A 204 9.92 -1.60 17.37
N THR A 205 10.38 -2.11 16.24
CA THR A 205 11.81 -2.20 15.92
C THR A 205 12.43 -0.81 15.91
N GLN A 206 11.77 0.16 15.27
CA GLN A 206 12.24 1.54 15.25
C GLN A 206 12.45 2.11 16.66
N VAL A 207 11.49 1.92 17.56
CA VAL A 207 11.57 2.36 18.97
C VAL A 207 12.69 1.65 19.72
N VAL A 208 12.74 0.31 19.66
CA VAL A 208 13.74 -0.48 20.37
C VAL A 208 15.15 -0.13 19.89
N THR A 209 15.38 -0.01 18.59
CA THR A 209 16.68 0.36 18.02
C THR A 209 17.08 1.80 18.37
N ALA A 210 16.12 2.72 18.50
CA ALA A 210 16.39 4.07 18.99
C ALA A 210 16.83 4.07 20.46
N CYS A 211 16.12 3.33 21.33
CA CYS A 211 16.49 3.21 22.75
C CYS A 211 17.88 2.57 22.92
N GLN A 212 18.16 1.50 22.17
CA GLN A 212 19.46 0.81 22.23
C GLN A 212 20.62 1.73 21.91
N ALA A 213 20.47 2.61 20.91
CA ALA A 213 21.50 3.59 20.61
C ALA A 213 21.57 4.78 21.56
N ALA A 214 20.49 5.07 22.28
CA ALA A 214 20.53 5.96 23.43
C ALA A 214 21.15 5.29 24.67
N GLY A 215 21.61 4.04 24.58
CA GLY A 215 22.36 3.34 25.61
C GLY A 215 21.51 2.48 26.56
N PHE A 216 20.25 2.19 26.24
CA PHE A 216 19.40 1.34 27.08
C PHE A 216 18.46 0.43 26.30
N THR A 217 18.04 -0.67 26.93
CA THR A 217 16.95 -1.51 26.40
C THR A 217 15.66 -1.16 27.13
N PRO A 218 14.56 -0.82 26.43
CA PRO A 218 13.32 -0.41 27.09
C PRO A 218 12.72 -1.58 27.86
N ARG A 219 12.32 -1.35 29.12
CA ARG A 219 11.60 -2.34 29.93
C ARG A 219 10.14 -2.38 29.51
N ILE A 220 9.81 -3.23 28.55
CA ILE A 220 8.45 -3.37 28.02
C ILE A 220 7.58 -4.11 29.05
N VAL A 221 6.57 -3.42 29.58
CA VAL A 221 5.63 -3.99 30.57
C VAL A 221 4.28 -4.35 29.96
N GLN A 222 3.95 -3.78 28.79
CA GLN A 222 2.71 -4.03 28.09
C GLN A 222 2.89 -3.84 26.58
N GLU A 223 2.17 -4.64 25.79
CA GLU A 223 2.13 -4.51 24.34
C GLU A 223 0.72 -4.19 23.83
N ALA A 224 0.64 -3.45 22.74
CA ALA A 224 -0.60 -3.19 22.02
C ALA A 224 -0.40 -3.09 20.51
N VAL A 225 -1.45 -3.37 19.73
CA VAL A 225 -1.40 -3.33 18.27
C VAL A 225 -1.62 -1.91 17.75
N GLN A 226 -2.68 -1.26 18.22
CA GLN A 226 -3.09 0.05 17.76
C GLN A 226 -2.53 1.15 18.66
N VAL A 227 -2.21 2.30 18.05
CA VAL A 227 -1.66 3.44 18.79
C VAL A 227 -2.64 4.02 19.80
N GLN A 228 -3.95 3.99 19.53
CA GLN A 228 -4.98 4.42 20.49
C GLN A 228 -4.90 3.61 21.79
N THR A 229 -4.74 2.28 21.70
CA THR A 229 -4.54 1.42 22.86
C THR A 229 -3.25 1.74 23.61
N VAL A 230 -2.15 1.99 22.89
CA VAL A 230 -0.88 2.46 23.50
C VAL A 230 -1.12 3.76 24.29
N LEU A 231 -1.79 4.74 23.69
CA LEU A 231 -2.06 6.02 24.33
C LEU A 231 -2.95 5.88 25.57
N SER A 232 -4.02 5.06 25.50
CA SER A 232 -4.88 4.82 26.66
C SER A 232 -4.12 4.20 27.83
N LEU A 233 -3.24 3.23 27.57
CA LEU A 233 -2.42 2.59 28.61
C LEU A 233 -1.42 3.57 29.22
N VAL A 234 -0.77 4.40 28.42
CA VAL A 234 0.10 5.49 28.90
C VAL A 234 -0.72 6.49 29.74
N GLY A 235 -1.88 6.91 29.26
CA GLY A 235 -2.79 7.81 29.97
C GLY A 235 -3.27 7.26 31.32
N SER A 236 -3.38 5.93 31.44
CA SER A 236 -3.68 5.23 32.69
C SER A 236 -2.47 5.01 33.60
N GLY A 237 -1.28 5.50 33.25
CA GLY A 237 -0.09 5.40 34.09
C GLY A 237 0.66 4.06 34.01
N VAL A 238 0.35 3.20 33.03
CA VAL A 238 1.05 1.91 32.85
C VAL A 238 2.53 2.11 32.52
N GLY A 239 2.87 3.22 31.87
CA GLY A 239 4.23 3.61 31.57
C GLY A 239 4.31 4.72 30.54
N VAL A 240 5.46 4.82 29.87
CA VAL A 240 5.72 5.77 28.78
C VAL A 240 5.70 5.04 27.43
N ALA A 241 5.60 5.80 26.34
CA ALA A 241 5.75 5.25 24.99
C ALA A 241 6.45 6.25 24.06
N LEU A 242 7.09 5.74 23.00
CA LEU A 242 7.42 6.54 21.83
C LEU A 242 6.35 6.32 20.77
N VAL A 243 5.71 7.41 20.34
CA VAL A 243 4.61 7.38 19.36
C VAL A 243 4.84 8.42 18.27
N PRO A 244 4.31 8.25 17.05
CA PRO A 244 4.29 9.31 16.05
C PRO A 244 3.63 10.59 16.61
N SER A 245 4.17 11.77 16.32
CA SER A 245 3.71 13.02 16.94
C SER A 245 2.25 13.33 16.61
N LEU A 246 1.80 12.91 15.42
CA LEU A 246 0.41 13.06 14.98
C LEU A 246 -0.58 12.21 15.80
N SER A 247 -0.11 11.17 16.51
CA SER A 247 -0.97 10.36 17.38
C SER A 247 -1.57 11.14 18.55
N ARG A 248 -1.01 12.31 18.91
CA ARG A 248 -1.60 13.22 19.90
C ARG A 248 -3.04 13.64 19.56
N MET A 249 -3.42 13.62 18.28
CA MET A 249 -4.78 13.94 17.82
C MET A 249 -5.84 12.94 18.28
N GLN A 250 -5.43 11.80 18.83
CA GLN A 250 -6.28 10.72 19.32
C GLN A 250 -6.06 10.43 20.80
N ALA A 251 -5.30 11.28 21.50
CA ALA A 251 -4.94 11.05 22.88
C ALA A 251 -6.11 11.38 23.83
N PRO A 252 -6.32 10.58 24.88
CA PRO A 252 -7.09 10.99 26.04
C PRO A 252 -6.60 12.35 26.61
N ALA A 253 -7.53 13.09 27.22
CA ALA A 253 -7.22 14.38 27.83
C ALA A 253 -6.18 14.25 28.96
N GLY A 254 -5.33 15.27 29.12
CA GLY A 254 -4.34 15.35 30.20
C GLY A 254 -3.03 14.59 29.95
N MET A 255 -2.90 13.87 28.83
CA MET A 255 -1.62 13.29 28.42
C MET A 255 -0.63 14.37 27.96
N GLU A 256 0.65 14.13 28.24
CA GLU A 256 1.74 15.01 27.86
C GLU A 256 2.56 14.41 26.72
N PHE A 257 2.84 15.21 25.69
CA PHE A 257 3.62 14.80 24.52
C PHE A 257 4.87 15.66 24.38
N ARG A 258 6.04 15.05 24.52
CA ARG A 258 7.33 15.76 24.51
C ARG A 258 8.18 15.33 23.31
N LYS A 259 8.53 16.31 22.47
CA LYS A 259 9.58 16.13 21.47
C LYS A 259 10.91 15.85 22.18
N LEU A 260 11.61 14.83 21.71
CA LEU A 260 12.94 14.47 22.18
C LEU A 260 13.98 15.47 21.62
N ALA A 261 14.95 15.84 22.44
CA ALA A 261 16.04 16.73 22.06
C ALA A 261 17.09 16.04 21.17
N ASP A 262 17.03 14.71 21.09
CA ASP A 262 17.89 13.87 20.26
C ASP A 262 17.65 14.13 18.77
N THR A 263 18.73 14.15 18.00
CA THR A 263 18.71 14.35 16.53
C THR A 263 18.82 13.04 15.76
N ASP A 264 18.60 11.90 16.43
CA ASP A 264 18.71 10.58 15.85
C ASP A 264 17.67 10.37 14.73
N LYS A 265 18.15 9.99 13.54
CA LYS A 265 17.30 9.71 12.37
C LYS A 265 16.30 8.59 12.63
N ARG A 266 16.55 7.69 13.58
CA ARG A 266 15.61 6.63 13.97
C ARG A 266 14.36 7.17 14.63
N LEU A 267 14.36 8.41 15.10
CA LEU A 267 13.15 9.08 15.57
C LEU A 267 12.32 9.66 14.42
N GLN A 268 12.84 9.68 13.18
CA GLN A 268 12.09 10.13 12.01
C GLN A 268 11.21 9.01 11.48
N THR A 269 9.95 9.32 11.23
CA THR A 269 8.98 8.35 10.76
C THR A 269 8.09 9.03 9.71
N ALA A 270 7.46 8.29 8.80
CA ALA A 270 6.52 8.89 7.86
C ALA A 270 5.35 7.96 7.52
N LEU A 271 4.25 8.50 7.02
CA LEU A 271 3.39 7.70 6.15
C LEU A 271 4.02 7.63 4.77
N ALA A 272 4.03 6.45 4.18
CA ALA A 272 4.44 6.25 2.80
C ALA A 272 3.30 5.63 1.98
N VAL A 273 3.23 6.02 0.72
CA VAL A 273 2.43 5.33 -0.28
C VAL A 273 3.26 4.15 -0.81
N ALA A 274 2.69 2.96 -0.72
CA ALA A 274 3.21 1.73 -1.29
C ALA A 274 2.40 1.38 -2.55
N THR A 275 3.07 1.19 -3.68
CA THR A 275 2.46 0.78 -4.96
C THR A 275 3.17 -0.41 -5.56
N HIS A 276 2.49 -1.13 -6.44
CA HIS A 276 3.10 -2.24 -7.17
C HIS A 276 4.09 -1.69 -8.21
N PRO A 277 5.32 -2.24 -8.35
CA PRO A 277 6.37 -1.66 -9.18
C PRO A 277 6.05 -1.60 -10.69
N GLN A 278 5.21 -2.53 -11.16
CA GLN A 278 4.86 -2.66 -12.58
C GLN A 278 3.43 -2.23 -12.90
N TYR A 279 2.69 -1.75 -11.90
CA TYR A 279 1.29 -1.38 -12.11
C TYR A 279 0.85 -0.29 -11.17
N GLU A 280 0.33 0.77 -11.77
CA GLU A 280 -0.33 1.82 -11.03
C GLU A 280 -1.57 2.25 -11.83
N PRO A 281 -2.78 2.03 -11.30
CA PRO A 281 -3.99 2.46 -12.00
C PRO A 281 -4.06 3.98 -12.07
N ALA A 282 -4.69 4.51 -13.11
CA ALA A 282 -4.85 5.96 -13.29
C ALA A 282 -5.49 6.63 -12.07
N ALA A 283 -6.46 5.99 -11.41
CA ALA A 283 -7.06 6.51 -10.18
C ALA A 283 -6.06 6.60 -9.00
N ALA A 284 -5.10 5.67 -8.90
CA ALA A 284 -4.04 5.74 -7.89
C ALA A 284 -3.06 6.89 -8.18
N LEU A 285 -2.73 7.12 -9.45
CA LEU A 285 -1.96 8.28 -9.87
C LEU A 285 -2.67 9.58 -9.49
N ARG A 286 -3.98 9.70 -9.77
CA ARG A 286 -4.79 10.85 -9.36
C ARG A 286 -4.81 11.04 -7.84
N PHE A 287 -4.89 9.96 -7.08
CA PHE A 287 -4.85 10.03 -5.62
C PHE A 287 -3.50 10.56 -5.12
N ARG A 288 -2.40 10.07 -5.70
CA ARG A 288 -1.05 10.58 -5.41
C ARG A 288 -0.85 12.03 -5.83
N GLU A 289 -1.42 12.45 -6.96
CA GLU A 289 -1.42 13.87 -7.36
C GLU A 289 -2.07 14.71 -6.27
N VAL A 290 -3.25 14.32 -5.78
CA VAL A 290 -3.92 15.04 -4.68
C VAL A 290 -3.05 15.04 -3.42
N LEU A 291 -2.43 13.91 -3.05
CA LEU A 291 -1.47 13.84 -1.94
C LEU A 291 -0.30 14.82 -2.09
N ALA A 292 0.32 14.86 -3.28
CA ALA A 292 1.45 15.74 -3.56
C ALA A 292 1.08 17.22 -3.45
N HIS A 293 -0.13 17.61 -3.89
CA HIS A 293 -0.60 19.00 -3.79
C HIS A 293 -0.88 19.44 -2.33
N MET A 294 -1.11 18.50 -1.41
CA MET A 294 -1.27 18.82 0.02
C MET A 294 0.04 18.77 0.80
N GLY A 295 1.09 18.16 0.25
CA GLY A 295 2.42 18.04 0.86
C GLY A 295 3.27 19.32 0.75
N GLY A 296 2.72 20.43 0.26
CA GLY A 296 3.44 21.69 0.07
C GLY A 296 3.77 22.44 1.36
N ALA A 297 4.88 22.07 2.00
CA ALA A 297 5.93 23.05 2.34
C ALA A 297 6.99 22.97 1.20
N PRO A 298 7.61 24.08 0.78
CA PRO A 298 8.26 24.15 -0.52
C PRO A 298 9.54 23.30 -0.57
N THR A 299 9.47 22.17 -1.25
CA THR A 299 10.64 21.53 -1.86
C THR A 299 11.06 22.40 -3.04
N SER A 300 12.38 22.59 -3.19
CA SER A 300 12.98 23.60 -4.05
C SER A 300 12.39 23.59 -5.47
N ARG A 301 12.14 24.80 -6.02
CA ARG A 301 11.57 25.04 -7.36
C ARG A 301 12.24 24.26 -8.51
N SER A 302 13.46 23.76 -8.31
CA SER A 302 14.26 23.12 -9.36
C SER A 302 13.80 21.71 -9.77
N GLU A 303 13.15 20.94 -8.89
CA GLU A 303 12.69 19.58 -9.21
C GLU A 303 11.30 19.59 -9.84
N THR A 304 10.42 20.49 -9.39
CA THR A 304 9.07 20.63 -9.92
C THR A 304 9.05 21.23 -11.33
N GLU A 305 10.05 22.05 -11.69
CA GLU A 305 10.21 22.57 -13.06
C GLU A 305 10.68 21.49 -14.02
N ARG A 306 11.61 20.61 -13.61
CA ARG A 306 12.04 19.45 -14.42
C ARG A 306 10.90 18.44 -14.63
N GLU A 307 10.14 18.11 -13.58
CA GLU A 307 8.99 17.20 -13.72
C GLU A 307 7.86 17.81 -14.57
N ARG A 308 7.69 19.14 -14.55
CA ARG A 308 6.71 19.84 -15.41
C ARG A 308 7.17 19.92 -16.86
N GLU A 309 8.46 20.12 -17.13
CA GLU A 309 9.02 20.12 -18.49
C GLU A 309 8.99 18.73 -19.12
N ASP A 310 9.34 17.69 -18.37
CA ASP A 310 9.28 16.29 -18.83
C ASP A 310 7.83 15.86 -19.14
N ALA A 311 6.88 16.25 -18.28
CA ALA A 311 5.45 16.01 -18.52
C ALA A 311 4.95 16.80 -19.75
N ALA A 312 5.32 18.06 -19.90
CA ALA A 312 4.92 18.88 -21.04
C ALA A 312 5.49 18.35 -22.37
N GLN A 313 6.73 17.85 -22.39
CA GLN A 313 7.33 17.20 -23.55
C GLN A 313 6.64 15.88 -23.91
N ALA A 314 6.27 15.07 -22.92
CA ALA A 314 5.49 13.85 -23.15
C ALA A 314 4.11 14.14 -23.75
N PHE A 315 3.42 15.19 -23.29
CA PHE A 315 2.13 15.60 -23.86
C PHE A 315 2.26 16.18 -25.28
N ALA A 316 3.32 16.92 -25.58
CA ALA A 316 3.58 17.44 -26.93
C ALA A 316 3.86 16.34 -27.95
N HIS A 317 4.50 15.24 -27.52
CA HIS A 317 4.81 14.11 -28.39
C HIS A 317 3.56 13.29 -28.77
N VAL A 318 2.62 13.12 -27.83
CA VAL A 318 1.33 12.46 -28.07
C VAL A 318 0.41 13.32 -28.95
N GLY A 319 0.40 14.64 -28.75
CA GLY A 319 -0.39 15.57 -29.56
C GLY A 319 0.05 15.65 -31.03
N ARG A 320 1.35 15.52 -31.32
CA ARG A 320 1.86 15.46 -32.70
C ARG A 320 1.54 14.13 -33.40
N ALA A 321 1.56 13.01 -32.68
CA ALA A 321 1.19 11.70 -33.23
C ALA A 321 -0.30 11.63 -33.61
N ALA A 322 -1.19 12.28 -32.83
CA ALA A 322 -2.63 12.33 -33.12
C ALA A 322 -3.01 13.27 -34.28
N LYS A 323 -2.17 14.28 -34.59
CA LYS A 323 -2.44 15.21 -35.70
C LYS A 323 -1.97 14.67 -37.05
N ALA A 324 -0.95 13.81 -37.07
CA ALA A 324 -0.45 13.15 -38.28
C ALA A 324 -1.37 12.04 -38.80
N SER A 325 -2.17 11.40 -37.93
CA SER A 325 -3.11 10.36 -38.33
C SER A 325 -4.46 10.89 -38.84
N ASN A 326 -4.81 12.16 -38.54
CA ASN A 326 -6.11 12.74 -38.90
C ASN A 326 -6.10 13.59 -40.19
N THR A 327 -4.97 13.66 -40.90
CA THR A 327 -4.84 14.35 -42.20
C THR A 327 -4.97 13.42 -43.41
N ALA A 328 -5.18 12.11 -43.21
CA ALA A 328 -5.21 11.11 -44.29
C ALA A 328 -6.61 10.61 -44.69
N ALA A 329 -7.71 11.18 -44.18
CA ALA A 329 -9.05 10.73 -44.52
C ALA A 329 -10.01 11.88 -44.84
N THR A 330 -10.09 12.26 -46.11
CA THR A 330 -11.22 13.01 -46.67
C THR A 330 -11.60 12.37 -48.01
N PRO A 331 -12.78 11.75 -48.17
CA PRO A 331 -13.19 11.19 -49.45
C PRO A 331 -13.90 12.26 -50.30
N ALA A 332 -13.45 12.42 -51.54
CA ALA A 332 -14.11 13.25 -52.54
C ALA A 332 -15.43 12.58 -52.99
N ARG A 333 -16.56 13.30 -52.82
CA ARG A 333 -17.82 13.02 -53.52
C ARG A 333 -17.76 13.67 -54.89
N SER A 334 -17.88 12.89 -55.96
CA SER A 334 -18.20 13.36 -57.31
C SER A 334 -19.41 12.57 -57.80
N GLY A 335 -20.50 13.29 -58.07
CA GLY A 335 -21.65 12.77 -58.78
C GLY A 335 -21.55 13.09 -60.26
N ALA A 336 -22.03 12.18 -61.11
CA ALA A 336 -22.42 12.49 -62.47
C ALA A 336 -23.54 11.54 -62.91
N ARG A 337 -24.71 12.12 -63.21
CA ARG A 337 -25.83 11.47 -63.89
C ARG A 337 -25.72 11.75 -65.39
N ALA A 338 -25.86 10.67 -66.16
CA ALA A 338 -26.57 10.50 -67.44
C ALA A 338 -26.32 11.44 -68.65
N LYS A 339 -26.09 10.82 -69.82
CA LYS A 339 -26.95 10.96 -71.01
C LYS A 339 -26.75 9.79 -71.99
N ALA A 340 -27.87 9.39 -72.60
CA ALA A 340 -28.01 8.32 -73.59
C ALA A 340 -27.75 8.81 -75.03
N SER A 341 -27.40 7.90 -75.96
CA SER A 341 -28.08 7.67 -77.26
C SER A 341 -27.29 6.72 -78.21
N ILE A 342 -27.90 5.55 -78.48
CA ILE A 342 -28.32 4.97 -79.79
C ILE A 342 -27.32 4.77 -80.97
N ASN A 343 -27.45 3.57 -81.59
CA ASN A 343 -27.02 3.04 -82.92
C ASN A 343 -25.55 2.57 -83.04
N SER A 344 -25.22 1.38 -83.55
CA SER A 344 -25.91 0.34 -84.34
C SER A 344 -25.46 -1.06 -83.91
#